data_AF-A0A352B6D8-F1
#
_entry.id   AF-A0A352B6D8-F1
#
_cell.length_a   1.000
_cell.length_b   1.000
_cell.length_c   1.000
_cell.angle_alpha   90.00
_cell.angle_beta   90.00
_cell.angle_gamma   90.00
#
_symmetry.space_group_name_H-M   'P 1'
#
loop_
_entity.id
_entity.type
_entity.pdbx_description
1 polymer ?
#
loop_
_entity_poly.entity_id
_entity_poly.type
_entity_poly.pdbx_seq_one_letter_code
_entity_poly.pdbx_strand_id
1 'polypeptide(L)'
;PSPLDPLARHGALNNALLIHGCHLTATEARRVAAAHATLCHCPRSNAYLGQPPAPVARWLALGIPVGLGTDSLASCPSLDLWEELAFAYLWHRTTPEPLTAEQLLTMATAGSARCLGWQAVCGTLTAGRAADVIAVEIDNGPVARLPERLLFDRGRLRLALVAGSALTPTEAG
;
A
#
# COMPACT_ATOMS: atom_id res chain seq x y z
N PRO A 1 -2.19 11.30 -26.01
CA PRO A 1 -2.89 12.18 -25.03
C PRO A 1 -2.80 11.50 -23.66
N SER A 2 -2.66 12.27 -22.58
CA SER A 2 -2.52 11.67 -21.25
C SER A 2 -3.86 11.09 -20.78
N PRO A 3 -3.90 9.90 -20.16
CA PRO A 3 -5.14 9.37 -19.55
C PRO A 3 -5.67 10.26 -18.42
N LEU A 4 -4.86 11.19 -17.90
CA LEU A 4 -5.29 12.17 -16.90
C LEU A 4 -6.05 13.35 -17.51
N ASP A 5 -5.97 13.58 -18.82
CA ASP A 5 -6.57 14.76 -19.44
C ASP A 5 -8.10 14.81 -19.31
N PRO A 6 -8.85 13.72 -19.54
CA PRO A 6 -10.29 13.73 -19.32
C PRO A 6 -10.64 13.98 -17.84
N LEU A 7 -9.93 13.33 -16.91
CA LEU A 7 -10.17 13.51 -15.47
C LEU A 7 -9.93 14.95 -15.03
N ALA A 8 -8.85 15.57 -15.51
CA ALA A 8 -8.51 16.95 -15.19
C ALA A 8 -9.56 17.93 -15.76
N ARG A 9 -10.00 17.74 -17.01
CA ARG A 9 -11.03 18.61 -17.64
C ARG A 9 -12.36 18.60 -16.89
N HIS A 10 -12.71 17.48 -16.26
CA HIS A 10 -13.94 17.33 -15.50
C HIS A 10 -13.77 17.54 -13.99
N GLY A 11 -12.58 17.95 -13.52
CA GLY A 11 -12.28 18.12 -12.10
C GLY A 11 -12.17 16.81 -11.30
N ALA A 12 -12.39 15.65 -11.94
CA ALA A 12 -12.37 14.33 -11.33
C ALA A 12 -10.95 13.87 -10.94
N LEU A 13 -9.90 14.57 -11.36
CA LEU A 13 -8.53 14.30 -10.91
C LEU A 13 -8.28 14.79 -9.47
N ASN A 14 -9.02 15.81 -9.00
CA ASN A 14 -8.77 16.41 -7.70
C ASN A 14 -9.12 15.44 -6.57
N ASN A 15 -8.16 15.14 -5.68
CA ASN A 15 -8.30 14.19 -4.59
C ASN A 15 -8.68 12.75 -5.04
N ALA A 16 -8.43 12.41 -6.30
CA ALA A 16 -8.71 11.08 -6.81
C ALA A 16 -7.77 10.04 -6.20
N LEU A 17 -8.28 8.83 -5.95
CA LEU A 17 -7.45 7.66 -5.77
C LEU A 17 -7.21 6.99 -7.14
N LEU A 18 -5.98 7.05 -7.64
CA LEU A 18 -5.58 6.43 -8.91
C LEU A 18 -4.94 5.06 -8.64
N ILE A 19 -5.34 4.03 -9.38
CA ILE A 19 -4.86 2.66 -9.17
C ILE A 19 -3.77 2.31 -10.20
N HIS A 20 -2.80 1.49 -9.78
CA HIS A 20 -1.66 0.97 -10.54
C HIS A 20 -0.55 1.97 -10.85
N GLY A 21 -0.86 3.04 -11.58
CA GLY A 21 0.09 4.08 -11.96
C GLY A 21 1.33 3.64 -12.77
N CYS A 22 1.43 2.39 -13.24
CA CYS A 22 2.66 1.81 -13.80
C CYS A 22 3.30 2.62 -14.94
N HIS A 23 2.48 3.33 -15.72
CA HIS A 23 2.91 4.11 -16.89
C HIS A 23 2.90 5.63 -16.66
N LEU A 24 2.73 6.08 -15.41
CA LEU A 24 2.77 7.51 -15.11
C LEU A 24 4.14 8.09 -15.44
N THR A 25 4.17 9.03 -16.36
CA THR A 25 5.36 9.83 -16.63
C THR A 25 5.67 10.77 -15.47
N ALA A 26 6.90 11.28 -15.40
CA ALA A 26 7.27 12.27 -14.38
C ALA A 26 6.41 13.55 -14.43
N THR A 27 6.01 13.97 -15.64
CA THR A 27 5.13 15.14 -15.82
C THR A 27 3.71 14.85 -15.32
N GLU A 28 3.18 13.66 -15.57
CA GLU A 28 1.86 13.25 -15.06
C GLU A 28 1.88 13.07 -13.54
N ALA A 29 2.94 12.50 -12.97
CA ALA A 29 3.08 12.39 -11.52
C ALA A 29 3.05 13.77 -10.83
N ARG A 30 3.67 14.80 -11.41
CA ARG A 30 3.55 16.18 -10.89
C ARG A 30 2.12 16.71 -10.97
N ARG A 31 1.35 16.36 -12.01
CA ARG A 31 -0.07 16.71 -12.12
C ARG A 31 -0.91 16.01 -11.05
N VAL A 32 -0.62 14.74 -10.78
CA VAL A 32 -1.25 13.96 -9.69
C VAL A 32 -0.98 14.64 -8.34
N ALA A 33 0.28 15.01 -8.06
CA ALA A 33 0.65 15.72 -6.85
C ALA A 33 -0.07 17.07 -6.71
N ALA A 34 -0.09 17.88 -7.78
CA ALA A 34 -0.75 19.19 -7.79
C ALA A 34 -2.27 19.11 -7.62
N ALA A 35 -2.89 17.99 -8.02
CA ALA A 35 -4.31 17.74 -7.85
C ALA A 35 -4.66 17.14 -6.47
N HIS A 36 -3.67 16.96 -5.57
CA HIS A 36 -3.83 16.24 -4.31
C HIS A 36 -4.38 14.82 -4.47
N ALA A 37 -4.20 14.22 -5.65
CA ALA A 37 -4.55 12.85 -5.91
C ALA A 37 -3.55 11.89 -5.24
N THR A 38 -3.99 10.66 -5.01
CA THR A 38 -3.24 9.60 -4.33
C THR A 38 -3.13 8.38 -5.23
N LEU A 39 -2.22 7.47 -4.90
CA LEU A 39 -1.93 6.29 -5.71
C LEU A 39 -2.10 5.00 -4.89
N CYS A 40 -2.67 3.96 -5.49
CA CYS A 40 -2.65 2.60 -4.94
C CYS A 40 -1.78 1.71 -5.82
N HIS A 41 -0.74 1.14 -5.22
CA HIS A 41 0.12 0.18 -5.87
C HIS A 41 -0.42 -1.25 -5.66
N CYS A 42 -0.63 -1.99 -6.77
CA CYS A 42 -1.10 -3.37 -6.75
C CYS A 42 -0.07 -4.31 -7.41
N PRO A 43 1.07 -4.59 -6.76
CA PRO A 43 2.22 -5.20 -7.40
C PRO A 43 1.96 -6.59 -7.99
N ARG A 44 1.25 -7.48 -7.30
CA ARG A 44 0.97 -8.85 -7.79
C ARG A 44 0.09 -8.82 -9.04
N SER A 45 -0.97 -8.00 -9.03
CA SER A 45 -1.84 -7.79 -10.20
C SER A 45 -1.07 -7.17 -11.37
N ASN A 46 -0.24 -6.15 -11.09
CA ASN A 46 0.60 -5.53 -12.11
C ASN A 46 1.51 -6.57 -12.79
N ALA A 47 2.21 -7.38 -12.01
CA ALA A 47 3.09 -8.42 -12.54
C ALA A 47 2.31 -9.49 -13.32
N TYR A 48 1.15 -9.93 -12.81
CA TYR A 48 0.27 -10.87 -13.51
C TYR A 48 -0.16 -10.36 -14.90
N LEU A 49 -0.49 -9.07 -14.98
CA LEU A 49 -0.89 -8.40 -16.22
C LEU A 49 0.28 -7.92 -17.09
N GLY A 50 1.51 -8.36 -16.79
CA GLY A 50 2.71 -8.01 -17.56
C GLY A 50 3.09 -6.52 -17.49
N GLN A 51 2.64 -5.80 -16.47
CA GLN A 51 2.96 -4.39 -16.26
C GLN A 51 4.32 -4.25 -15.57
N PRO A 52 5.08 -3.17 -15.86
CA PRO A 52 6.33 -2.91 -15.15
C PRO A 52 6.08 -2.55 -13.68
N PRO A 53 7.10 -2.69 -12.80
CA PRO A 53 7.05 -2.12 -11.47
C PRO A 53 6.76 -0.62 -11.55
N ALA A 54 5.75 -0.18 -10.81
CA ALA A 54 5.43 1.23 -10.68
C ALA A 54 6.60 2.02 -10.06
N PRO A 55 6.90 3.27 -10.46
CA PRO A 55 7.97 4.07 -9.87
C PRO A 55 7.59 4.66 -8.50
N VAL A 56 7.22 3.80 -7.55
CA VAL A 56 6.66 4.15 -6.23
C VAL A 56 7.60 5.07 -5.44
N ALA A 57 8.90 4.77 -5.40
CA ALA A 57 9.88 5.60 -4.69
C ALA A 57 9.86 7.06 -5.17
N ARG A 58 9.68 7.28 -6.48
CA ARG A 58 9.58 8.62 -7.06
C ARG A 58 8.30 9.32 -6.67
N TRP A 59 7.18 8.61 -6.60
CA TRP A 59 5.91 9.19 -6.15
C TRP A 59 5.98 9.63 -4.70
N LEU A 60 6.56 8.80 -3.84
CA LEU A 60 6.81 9.13 -2.45
C LEU A 60 7.71 10.37 -2.33
N ALA A 61 8.78 10.47 -3.15
CA ALA A 61 9.66 11.64 -3.19
C ALA A 61 8.96 12.92 -3.68
N LEU A 62 7.92 12.80 -4.50
CA LEU A 62 7.05 13.91 -4.93
C LEU A 62 5.98 14.28 -3.89
N GLY A 63 5.93 13.59 -2.74
CA GLY A 63 4.94 13.82 -1.69
C GLY A 63 3.55 13.26 -2.02
N ILE A 64 3.42 12.43 -3.05
CA ILE A 64 2.15 11.78 -3.39
C ILE A 64 1.91 10.66 -2.36
N PRO A 65 0.76 10.65 -1.65
CA PRO A 65 0.41 9.51 -0.81
C PRO A 65 0.27 8.25 -1.68
N VAL A 66 0.96 7.18 -1.28
CA VAL A 66 0.85 5.87 -1.92
C VAL A 66 0.38 4.84 -0.90
N GLY A 67 -0.66 4.09 -1.26
CA GLY A 67 -1.19 2.93 -0.54
C GLY A 67 -0.83 1.62 -1.24
N LEU A 68 -1.11 0.52 -0.57
CA LEU A 68 -0.99 -0.84 -1.11
C LEU A 68 -2.37 -1.47 -1.27
N GLY A 69 -2.59 -2.20 -2.36
CA GLY A 69 -3.82 -2.93 -2.61
C GLY A 69 -3.56 -4.26 -3.32
N THR A 70 -4.45 -5.22 -3.11
CA THR A 70 -4.38 -6.56 -3.72
C THR A 70 -5.06 -6.62 -5.09
N ASP A 71 -5.76 -5.56 -5.50
CA ASP A 71 -6.66 -5.58 -6.65
C ASP A 71 -7.73 -6.68 -6.50
N SER A 72 -7.85 -7.65 -7.43
CA SER A 72 -8.93 -8.65 -7.43
C SER A 72 -8.43 -10.07 -7.66
N LEU A 73 -9.27 -11.06 -7.33
CA LEU A 73 -9.00 -12.48 -7.57
C LEU A 73 -8.89 -12.85 -9.06
N ALA A 74 -9.24 -11.94 -9.98
CA ALA A 74 -9.05 -12.15 -11.41
C ALA A 74 -7.57 -12.04 -11.85
N SER A 75 -6.75 -11.34 -11.06
CA SER A 75 -5.33 -11.09 -11.37
C SER A 75 -4.39 -11.36 -10.18
N CYS A 76 -4.94 -11.74 -9.02
CA CYS A 76 -4.19 -12.13 -7.83
C CYS A 76 -4.71 -13.47 -7.27
N PRO A 77 -3.82 -14.45 -6.98
CA PRO A 77 -4.24 -15.73 -6.41
C PRO A 77 -4.93 -15.65 -5.03
N SER A 78 -4.74 -14.55 -4.31
CA SER A 78 -5.26 -14.32 -2.96
C SER A 78 -5.44 -12.82 -2.71
N LEU A 79 -6.26 -12.46 -1.72
CA LEU A 79 -6.40 -11.09 -1.20
C LEU A 79 -5.58 -10.89 0.09
N ASP A 80 -4.43 -11.55 0.18
CA ASP A 80 -3.55 -11.50 1.35
C ASP A 80 -2.53 -10.35 1.23
N LEU A 81 -2.62 -9.38 2.15
CA LEU A 81 -1.71 -8.23 2.21
C LEU A 81 -0.29 -8.62 2.60
N TRP A 82 -0.06 -9.70 3.34
CA TRP A 82 1.30 -10.18 3.62
C TRP A 82 1.98 -10.69 2.34
N GLU A 83 1.23 -11.39 1.50
CA GLU A 83 1.73 -11.82 0.18
C GLU A 83 2.00 -10.63 -0.73
N GLU A 84 1.13 -9.62 -0.70
CA GLU A 84 1.32 -8.38 -1.46
C GLU A 84 2.60 -7.65 -1.03
N LEU A 85 2.83 -7.52 0.29
CA LEU A 85 4.01 -6.88 0.87
C LEU A 85 5.31 -7.62 0.53
N ALA A 86 5.34 -8.94 0.75
CA ALA A 86 6.51 -9.77 0.46
C ALA A 86 6.87 -9.74 -1.02
N PHE A 87 5.86 -9.84 -1.90
CA PHE A 87 6.06 -9.75 -3.34
C PHE A 87 6.55 -8.36 -3.75
N ALA A 88 5.94 -7.28 -3.25
CA ALA A 88 6.39 -5.91 -3.51
C ALA A 88 7.86 -5.71 -3.12
N TYR A 89 8.24 -6.18 -1.93
CA TYR A 89 9.61 -6.07 -1.44
C TYR A 89 10.60 -6.72 -2.40
N LEU A 90 10.36 -7.98 -2.80
CA LEU A 90 11.26 -8.70 -3.70
C LEU A 90 11.25 -8.13 -5.12
N TRP A 91 10.08 -7.78 -5.65
CA TRP A 91 9.95 -7.30 -7.02
C TRP A 91 10.69 -5.97 -7.22
N HIS A 92 10.53 -5.04 -6.27
CA HIS A 92 11.19 -3.74 -6.31
C HIS A 92 12.71 -3.82 -6.10
N ARG A 93 13.28 -4.91 -5.56
CA ARG A 93 14.75 -5.08 -5.43
C ARG A 93 15.48 -5.13 -6.76
N THR A 94 14.77 -5.44 -7.83
CA THR A 94 15.33 -5.44 -9.19
C THR A 94 15.24 -4.07 -9.87
N THR A 95 14.61 -3.08 -9.22
CA THR A 95 14.46 -1.72 -9.75
C THR A 95 15.59 -0.80 -9.28
N PRO A 96 15.86 0.31 -9.99
CA PRO A 96 16.90 1.28 -9.58
C PRO A 96 16.64 1.95 -8.22
N GLU A 97 15.38 2.00 -7.77
CA GLU A 97 14.96 2.70 -6.55
C GLU A 97 14.11 1.74 -5.69
N PRO A 98 14.75 0.75 -5.05
CA PRO A 98 14.05 -0.29 -4.32
C PRO A 98 13.32 0.26 -3.08
N LEU A 99 12.20 -0.36 -2.75
CA LEU A 99 11.44 -0.03 -1.53
C LEU A 99 12.01 -0.77 -0.31
N THR A 100 12.04 -0.06 0.81
CA THR A 100 12.31 -0.62 2.15
C THR A 100 11.08 -1.31 2.71
N ALA A 101 11.27 -2.22 3.67
CA ALA A 101 10.15 -2.87 4.34
C ALA A 101 9.31 -1.86 5.14
N GLU A 102 9.93 -0.86 5.74
CA GLU A 102 9.28 0.23 6.48
C GLU A 102 8.42 1.10 5.55
N GLN A 103 8.89 1.41 4.34
CA GLN A 103 8.09 2.11 3.34
C GLN A 103 6.85 1.29 2.97
N LEU A 104 7.01 -0.02 2.75
CA LEU A 104 5.90 -0.91 2.40
C LEU A 104 4.88 -1.05 3.55
N LEU A 105 5.34 -1.21 4.79
CA LEU A 105 4.47 -1.22 5.97
C LEU A 105 3.75 0.12 6.15
N THR A 106 4.45 1.23 5.89
CA THR A 106 3.83 2.56 5.89
C THR A 106 2.76 2.66 4.81
N MET A 107 3.04 2.19 3.59
CA MET A 107 2.06 2.17 2.50
C MET A 107 0.83 1.34 2.86
N ALA A 108 1.00 0.16 3.47
CA ALA A 108 -0.11 -0.71 3.88
C ALA A 108 -0.93 -0.17 5.08
N THR A 109 -0.42 0.84 5.79
CA THR A 109 -1.08 1.42 6.98
C THR A 109 -1.39 2.91 6.79
N ALA A 110 -0.53 3.80 7.28
CA ALA A 110 -0.72 5.25 7.25
C ALA A 110 -0.82 5.81 5.82
N GLY A 111 -0.13 5.19 4.85
CA GLY A 111 -0.18 5.51 3.43
C GLY A 111 -1.57 5.25 2.85
N SER A 112 -2.09 4.04 2.97
CA SER A 112 -3.46 3.70 2.55
C SER A 112 -4.52 4.55 3.28
N ALA A 113 -4.36 4.82 4.59
CA ALA A 113 -5.26 5.71 5.30
C ALA A 113 -5.26 7.14 4.72
N ARG A 114 -4.10 7.70 4.36
CA ARG A 114 -4.03 8.98 3.64
C ARG A 114 -4.65 8.91 2.25
N CYS A 115 -4.46 7.80 1.53
CA CYS A 115 -5.05 7.63 0.20
C CYS A 115 -6.58 7.63 0.21
N LEU A 116 -7.17 7.11 1.28
CA LEU A 116 -8.62 7.04 1.50
C LEU A 116 -9.19 8.29 2.21
N GLY A 117 -8.37 9.27 2.58
CA GLY A 117 -8.80 10.43 3.37
C GLY A 117 -9.14 10.10 4.84
N TRP A 118 -8.66 8.95 5.34
CA TRP A 118 -8.93 8.42 6.68
C TRP A 118 -7.78 8.63 7.66
N GLN A 119 -6.81 9.48 7.34
CA GLN A 119 -5.67 9.75 8.21
C GLN A 119 -6.05 10.36 9.57
N ALA A 120 -7.24 10.96 9.71
CA ALA A 120 -7.75 11.41 11.01
C ALA A 120 -8.44 10.29 11.80
N VAL A 121 -8.76 9.16 11.14
CA VAL A 121 -9.54 8.05 11.70
C VAL A 121 -8.64 6.87 12.06
N CYS A 122 -7.72 6.45 11.20
CA CYS A 122 -6.91 5.24 11.40
C CYS A 122 -5.50 5.34 10.79
N GLY A 123 -4.83 4.20 10.60
CA GLY A 123 -3.53 4.06 9.93
C GLY A 123 -2.30 4.31 10.80
N THR A 124 -2.46 4.83 12.02
CA THR A 124 -1.37 4.96 13.02
C THR A 124 -1.93 4.73 14.43
N LEU A 125 -1.09 4.25 15.33
CA LEU A 125 -1.38 4.20 16.77
C LEU A 125 -1.20 5.59 17.40
N THR A 126 -2.23 6.43 17.27
CA THR A 126 -2.26 7.79 17.84
C THR A 126 -3.54 7.96 18.67
N ALA A 127 -3.44 8.56 19.85
CA ALA A 127 -4.61 8.83 20.70
C ALA A 127 -5.69 9.64 19.95
N GLY A 128 -6.95 9.26 20.14
CA GLY A 128 -8.09 9.87 19.45
C GLY A 128 -8.47 9.23 18.10
N ARG A 129 -7.65 8.32 17.56
CA ARG A 129 -7.97 7.52 16.37
C ARG A 129 -8.66 6.21 16.75
N ALA A 130 -9.34 5.59 15.78
CA ALA A 130 -9.94 4.27 15.91
C ALA A 130 -8.88 3.23 16.32
N ALA A 131 -9.26 2.32 17.22
CA ALA A 131 -8.44 1.19 17.64
C ALA A 131 -8.51 0.06 16.60
N ASP A 132 -8.04 0.36 15.39
CA ASP A 132 -7.78 -0.61 14.31
C ASP A 132 -6.37 -1.15 14.48
N VAL A 133 -6.25 -2.30 15.15
CA VAL A 133 -4.96 -2.83 15.63
C VAL A 133 -4.86 -4.31 15.33
N ILE A 134 -3.71 -4.72 14.81
CA ILE A 134 -3.34 -6.12 14.75
C ILE A 134 -2.17 -6.39 15.69
N ALA A 135 -2.19 -7.54 16.37
CA ALA A 135 -1.03 -8.06 17.09
C ALA A 135 -0.51 -9.28 16.34
N VAL A 136 0.75 -9.21 15.92
CA VAL A 136 1.41 -10.26 15.15
C VAL A 136 2.53 -10.83 16.02
N GLU A 137 2.45 -12.13 16.30
CA GLU A 137 3.54 -12.85 16.93
C GLU A 137 4.59 -13.18 15.87
N ILE A 138 5.84 -12.82 16.16
CA ILE A 138 6.99 -13.05 15.29
C ILE A 138 7.99 -13.85 16.13
N ASP A 139 8.63 -14.85 15.52
CA ASP A 139 9.61 -15.69 16.19
C ASP A 139 10.77 -14.86 16.79
N ASN A 140 11.53 -15.46 17.71
CA ASN A 140 12.71 -14.79 18.23
C ASN A 140 13.77 -14.59 17.13
N GLY A 141 14.32 -13.38 17.05
CA GLY A 141 15.36 -13.05 16.08
C GLY A 141 15.78 -11.57 16.17
N PRO A 142 16.71 -11.12 15.30
CA PRO A 142 17.25 -9.76 15.38
C PRO A 142 16.17 -8.68 15.17
N VAL A 143 16.04 -7.77 16.14
CA VAL A 143 15.09 -6.64 16.08
C VAL A 143 15.41 -5.70 14.92
N ALA A 144 16.68 -5.58 14.53
CA ALA A 144 17.11 -4.71 13.43
C ALA A 144 16.54 -5.11 12.05
N ARG A 145 15.96 -6.32 11.91
CA ARG A 145 15.31 -6.80 10.68
C ARG A 145 13.82 -7.06 10.88
N LEU A 146 13.23 -6.50 11.94
CA LEU A 146 11.83 -6.73 12.28
C LEU A 146 10.87 -6.38 11.13
N PRO A 147 11.05 -5.27 10.38
CA PRO A 147 10.19 -4.95 9.24
C PRO A 147 10.21 -6.03 8.15
N GLU A 148 11.39 -6.47 7.71
CA GLU A 148 11.50 -7.54 6.70
C GLU A 148 10.93 -8.85 7.21
N ARG A 149 11.25 -9.20 8.45
CA ARG A 149 10.74 -10.42 9.09
C ARG A 149 9.23 -10.44 9.17
N LEU A 150 8.60 -9.31 9.50
CA LEU A 150 7.15 -9.20 9.48
C LEU A 150 6.57 -9.49 8.08
N LEU A 151 7.24 -9.06 7.01
CA LEU A 151 6.78 -9.33 5.64
C LEU A 151 6.87 -10.82 5.27
N PHE A 152 7.96 -11.49 5.66
CA PHE A 152 8.26 -12.85 5.19
C PHE A 152 7.87 -13.97 6.15
N ASP A 153 7.98 -13.75 7.46
CA ASP A 153 7.64 -14.75 8.48
C ASP A 153 6.12 -14.90 8.60
N ARG A 154 5.34 -14.00 7.96
CA ARG A 154 3.86 -13.97 7.98
C ARG A 154 3.33 -14.25 9.38
N GLY A 155 3.85 -13.51 10.35
CA GLY A 155 3.73 -13.83 11.76
C GLY A 155 2.30 -14.19 12.18
N ARG A 156 2.17 -15.00 13.22
CA ARG A 156 0.87 -15.52 13.63
C ARG A 156 0.02 -14.36 14.17
N LEU A 157 -1.08 -14.05 13.48
CA LEU A 157 -2.04 -13.05 13.94
C LEU A 157 -2.66 -13.52 15.25
N ARG A 158 -2.38 -12.81 16.35
CA ARG A 158 -2.92 -13.10 17.69
C ARG A 158 -4.14 -12.29 18.02
N LEU A 159 -4.28 -11.11 17.40
CA LEU A 159 -5.36 -10.17 17.64
C LEU A 159 -5.62 -9.39 16.37
N ALA A 160 -6.89 -9.17 16.07
CA ALA A 160 -7.33 -8.12 15.16
C ALA A 160 -8.48 -7.36 15.82
N LEU A 161 -8.35 -6.04 15.92
CA LEU A 161 -9.36 -5.13 16.40
C LEU A 161 -9.77 -4.22 15.25
N VAL A 162 -11.07 -3.94 15.15
CA VAL A 162 -11.63 -2.88 14.31
C VAL A 162 -12.49 -1.99 15.17
N ALA A 163 -12.16 -0.70 15.22
CA ALA A 163 -12.75 0.28 16.13
C ALA A 163 -12.83 -0.21 17.59
N GLY A 164 -11.80 -0.95 18.03
CA GLY A 164 -11.71 -1.53 19.39
C GLY A 164 -12.51 -2.82 19.60
N SER A 165 -13.28 -3.27 18.61
CA SER A 165 -13.97 -4.56 18.67
C SER A 165 -13.09 -5.67 18.13
N ALA A 166 -12.91 -6.74 18.91
CA ALA A 166 -12.13 -7.88 18.46
C ALA A 166 -12.86 -8.61 17.33
N LEU A 167 -12.16 -8.81 16.22
CA LEU A 167 -12.55 -9.78 15.22
C LEU A 167 -12.15 -11.15 15.76
N THR A 168 -13.14 -12.01 16.03
CA THR A 168 -12.86 -13.42 16.26
C THR A 168 -12.14 -13.96 15.02
N PRO A 169 -10.97 -14.61 15.15
CA PRO A 169 -10.41 -15.35 14.03
C PRO A 169 -11.50 -16.30 13.56
N THR A 170 -12.02 -16.11 12.36
CA THR A 170 -12.74 -17.19 11.70
C THR A 170 -11.74 -18.33 11.60
N GLU A 171 -12.05 -19.48 12.19
CA GLU A 171 -11.30 -20.70 11.94
C GLU A 171 -11.28 -20.94 10.42
N ALA A 172 -10.22 -20.50 9.77
CA ALA A 172 -9.94 -20.75 8.37
C ALA A 172 -8.56 -21.42 8.36
N GLY A 173 -8.59 -22.73 8.10
CA GLY A 173 -7.43 -23.61 8.03
C GLY A 173 -6.59 -23.43 6.77
#